data_AF-A0A1D2MNA8-F1
#
_entry.id   AF-A0A1D2MNA8-F1
#
_cell.length_a   1.000
_cell.length_b   1.000
_cell.length_c   1.000
_cell.angle_alpha   90.00
_cell.angle_beta   90.00
_cell.angle_gamma   90.00
#
_symmetry.space_group_name_H-M   'P 1'
#
loop_
_entity.id
_entity.type
_entity.pdbx_description
1 polymer ?
#
loop_
_entity_poly.entity_id
_entity_poly.type
_entity_poly.pdbx_seq_one_letter_code
_entity_poly.pdbx_strand_id
1 'polypeptide(L)'
;MKDMYEQVVKFGSYIVDGLREYNQPILVYIPPFGELRGGAWVVIDPTINSKHMEMYADTDARGGILEPEGVVEIKFRMKDLLKSMHRLDPELQKLRTQLLECKPEDKVALEKVISEREQFLRPLYQQIAIHFADLHDTPERMQEKGVIQDIVPWKSARTVLYWRLRRLLLEDNVTNDILQVRPQLSHGQVKVMLKRWFMEDGMAMDVWEDNQQVVEWLINQLDTSSPKSVVQENLHCLRRDSVVNQANFILKEYPEFAIESVVRLLQHMNPQQRSEAIRAISKIEDVAPVEQADHDAHS
;
A
#
# COMPACT_ATOMS: atom_id res chain seq x y z
N MET A 1 25.57 23.52 6.52
CA MET A 1 25.27 24.46 5.40
C MET A 1 25.88 23.99 4.07
N LYS A 2 27.03 23.31 4.09
CA LYS A 2 27.68 22.76 2.89
C LYS A 2 26.76 21.84 2.07
N ASP A 3 26.12 20.82 2.65
CA ASP A 3 25.32 19.86 1.89
C ASP A 3 24.06 20.49 1.26
N MET A 4 23.46 21.46 1.97
CA MET A 4 22.36 22.27 1.43
C MET A 4 22.81 23.10 0.22
N TYR A 5 24.01 23.69 0.29
CA TYR A 5 24.61 24.41 -0.84
C TYR A 5 24.98 23.47 -1.99
N GLU A 6 25.42 22.25 -1.67
CA GLU A 6 25.71 21.16 -2.61
C GLU A 6 24.43 20.45 -3.10
N GLN A 7 23.26 21.06 -2.91
CA GLN A 7 21.99 20.64 -3.51
C GLN A 7 21.47 19.28 -3.01
N VAL A 8 21.72 18.90 -1.75
CA VAL A 8 21.20 17.64 -1.16
C VAL A 8 19.69 17.45 -1.36
N VAL A 9 18.91 18.54 -1.34
CA VAL A 9 17.46 18.54 -1.58
C VAL A 9 17.11 18.07 -3.00
N LYS A 10 17.91 18.47 -3.99
CA LYS A 10 17.73 18.08 -5.40
C LYS A 10 18.01 16.60 -5.61
N PHE A 11 19.01 16.05 -4.92
CA PHE A 11 19.25 14.62 -4.94
C PHE A 11 18.13 13.84 -4.24
N GLY A 12 17.53 14.40 -3.18
CA GLY A 12 16.32 13.84 -2.57
C GLY A 12 15.14 13.73 -3.54
N SER A 13 14.90 14.74 -4.39
CA SER A 13 13.84 14.66 -5.42
C SER A 13 14.09 13.57 -6.47
N TYR A 14 15.36 13.31 -6.81
CA TYR A 14 15.68 12.25 -7.78
C TYR A 14 15.36 10.85 -7.28
N ILE A 15 15.39 10.63 -5.95
CA ILE A 15 14.93 9.37 -5.36
C ILE A 15 13.43 9.19 -5.62
N VAL A 16 12.64 10.25 -5.38
CA VAL A 16 11.18 10.22 -5.59
C VAL A 16 10.85 9.99 -7.06
N ASP A 17 11.53 10.69 -7.98
CA ASP A 17 11.34 10.49 -9.42
C ASP A 17 11.66 9.05 -9.84
N GLY A 18 12.78 8.50 -9.34
CA GLY A 18 13.19 7.12 -9.63
C GLY A 18 12.20 6.08 -9.11
N LEU A 19 11.70 6.23 -7.87
CA LEU A 19 10.72 5.31 -7.28
C LEU A 19 9.35 5.40 -7.94
N ARG A 20 8.94 6.60 -8.38
CA ARG A 20 7.68 6.81 -9.11
C ARG A 20 7.66 6.08 -10.45
N GLU A 21 8.80 6.04 -11.15
CA GLU A 21 8.94 5.43 -12.47
C GLU A 21 9.31 3.94 -12.42
N TYR A 22 9.62 3.42 -11.24
CA TYR A 22 9.99 2.03 -11.04
C TYR A 22 8.78 1.10 -11.23
N ASN A 23 8.97 0.02 -11.99
CA ASN A 23 7.87 -0.88 -12.41
C ASN A 23 8.03 -2.31 -11.86
N GLN A 24 8.91 -2.51 -10.88
CA GLN A 24 9.06 -3.80 -10.19
C GLN A 24 8.75 -3.65 -8.70
N PRO A 25 8.38 -4.74 -7.99
CA PRO A 25 8.13 -4.70 -6.57
C PRO A 25 9.32 -4.17 -5.76
N ILE A 26 9.06 -3.24 -4.85
CA ILE A 26 10.01 -2.64 -3.92
C ILE A 26 9.58 -2.99 -2.50
N LEU A 27 10.49 -3.61 -1.75
CA LEU A 27 10.30 -3.89 -0.32
C LEU A 27 11.25 -3.00 0.48
N VAL A 28 10.68 -2.09 1.26
CA VAL A 28 11.41 -1.30 2.26
C VAL A 28 11.27 -2.01 3.60
N TYR A 29 12.38 -2.28 4.28
CA TYR A 29 12.36 -2.91 5.59
C TYR A 29 13.26 -2.16 6.56
N ILE A 30 12.69 -1.70 7.68
CA ILE A 30 13.43 -1.05 8.76
C ILE A 30 13.96 -2.16 9.69
N PRO A 31 15.28 -2.41 9.75
CA PRO A 31 15.87 -3.50 10.54
C PRO A 31 15.83 -3.21 12.05
N PRO A 32 16.20 -4.18 12.92
CA PRO A 32 16.30 -3.98 14.37
C PRO A 32 17.17 -2.78 14.72
N PHE A 33 16.71 -1.93 15.64
CA PHE A 33 17.36 -0.69 16.04
C PHE A 33 17.62 0.30 14.87
N GLY A 34 17.05 0.04 13.70
CA GLY A 34 17.01 0.96 12.59
C GLY A 34 15.95 2.02 12.81
N GLU A 35 16.23 3.23 12.34
CA GLU A 35 15.30 4.35 12.45
C GLU A 35 15.05 4.98 11.09
N LEU A 36 13.78 5.31 10.83
CA LEU A 36 13.38 6.07 9.66
C LEU A 36 12.69 7.36 10.10
N ARG A 37 13.33 8.50 9.88
CA ARG A 37 12.92 9.79 10.46
C ARG A 37 12.74 10.87 9.41
N GLY A 38 11.75 11.74 9.62
CA GLY A 38 11.60 13.01 8.90
C GLY A 38 11.68 12.89 7.38
N GLY A 39 12.58 13.65 6.75
CA GLY A 39 12.72 13.70 5.30
C GLY A 39 13.16 12.38 4.67
N ALA A 40 13.87 11.51 5.42
CA ALA A 40 14.26 10.19 4.91
C ALA A 40 13.04 9.29 4.70
N TRP A 41 12.04 9.36 5.59
CA TRP A 41 10.76 8.66 5.39
C TRP A 41 10.04 9.18 4.16
N VAL A 42 9.94 10.50 4.02
CA VAL A 42 9.17 11.15 2.95
C VAL A 42 9.61 10.71 1.55
N VAL A 43 10.91 10.50 1.33
CA VAL A 43 11.44 10.14 0.00
C VAL A 43 11.35 8.65 -0.32
N ILE A 44 10.97 7.79 0.63
CA ILE A 44 10.78 6.33 0.42
C ILE A 44 9.40 5.83 0.85
N ASP A 45 8.46 6.75 1.06
CA ASP A 45 7.11 6.40 1.50
C ASP A 45 6.37 5.57 0.42
N PRO A 46 5.65 4.50 0.78
CA PRO A 46 4.97 3.65 -0.20
C PRO A 46 3.93 4.39 -1.05
N THR A 47 3.43 5.55 -0.60
CA THR A 47 2.48 6.36 -1.37
C THR A 47 3.09 6.96 -2.64
N ILE A 48 4.42 7.03 -2.76
CA ILE A 48 5.11 7.46 -3.98
C ILE A 48 4.74 6.53 -5.15
N ASN A 49 4.70 5.22 -4.89
CA ASN A 49 4.32 4.21 -5.88
C ASN A 49 3.57 3.06 -5.21
N SER A 50 2.32 3.34 -4.85
CA SER A 50 1.44 2.42 -4.10
C SER A 50 1.12 1.11 -4.81
N LYS A 51 1.48 0.99 -6.09
CA LYS A 51 1.32 -0.23 -6.88
C LYS A 51 2.41 -1.25 -6.60
N HIS A 52 3.65 -0.78 -6.41
CA HIS A 52 4.83 -1.62 -6.34
C HIS A 52 5.59 -1.53 -5.01
N MET A 53 5.33 -0.51 -4.19
CA MET A 53 6.05 -0.31 -2.92
C MET A 53 5.28 -0.89 -1.72
N GLU A 54 6.00 -1.63 -0.89
CA GLU A 54 5.56 -2.08 0.43
C GLU A 54 6.64 -1.78 1.48
N MET A 55 6.24 -1.41 2.68
CA MET A 55 7.11 -1.06 3.80
C MET A 55 6.82 -1.94 5.02
N TYR A 56 7.89 -2.43 5.64
CA TYR A 56 7.86 -3.28 6.81
C TYR A 56 8.79 -2.70 7.87
N ALA A 57 8.51 -2.99 9.13
CA ALA A 57 9.36 -2.59 10.24
C ALA A 57 9.64 -3.78 11.16
N ASP A 58 10.84 -3.86 11.70
CA ASP A 58 11.17 -4.77 12.79
C ASP A 58 10.49 -4.33 14.11
N THR A 59 10.31 -5.25 15.05
CA THR A 59 9.77 -4.97 16.39
C THR A 59 10.59 -3.93 17.17
N ASP A 60 11.91 -3.90 16.97
CA ASP A 60 12.82 -2.98 17.64
C ASP A 60 13.12 -1.73 16.80
N ALA A 61 12.44 -1.53 15.68
CA ALA A 61 12.61 -0.35 14.84
C ALA A 61 11.96 0.90 15.44
N ARG A 62 12.33 2.07 14.94
CA ARG A 62 11.69 3.36 15.27
C ARG A 62 11.40 4.19 14.04
N GLY A 63 10.42 5.06 14.15
CA GLY A 63 10.09 5.96 13.06
C GLY A 63 9.11 7.03 13.44
N GLY A 64 9.38 8.23 12.93
CA GLY A 64 8.67 9.43 13.34
C GLY A 64 9.14 10.65 12.57
N ILE A 65 8.59 11.81 12.90
CA ILE A 65 8.94 13.05 12.22
C ILE A 65 10.30 13.58 12.70
N LEU A 66 10.54 13.48 14.00
CA LEU A 66 11.76 13.93 14.67
C LEU A 66 12.26 12.83 15.61
N GLU A 67 13.49 12.95 16.06
CA GLU A 67 14.01 12.17 17.17
C GLU A 67 13.27 12.52 18.47
N PRO A 68 13.14 11.59 19.43
CA PRO A 68 12.40 11.81 20.67
C PRO A 68 12.89 13.05 21.45
N GLU A 69 14.20 13.30 21.47
CA GLU A 69 14.84 14.48 22.07
C GLU A 69 14.32 15.77 21.44
N GLY A 70 14.26 15.83 20.10
CA GLY A 70 13.76 16.98 19.36
C GLY A 70 12.25 17.20 19.58
N VAL A 71 11.47 16.12 19.70
CA VAL A 71 10.04 16.21 20.05
C VAL A 71 9.87 16.80 21.45
N VAL A 72 10.65 16.34 22.43
CA VAL A 72 10.61 16.86 23.81
C VAL A 72 10.99 18.34 23.86
N GLU A 73 12.04 18.75 23.15
CA GLU A 73 12.48 20.15 23.10
C GLU A 73 11.38 21.08 22.57
N ILE A 74 10.58 20.61 21.59
CA ILE A 74 9.51 21.40 21.00
C ILE A 74 8.22 21.33 21.81
N LYS A 75 7.76 20.12 22.16
CA LYS A 75 6.42 19.83 22.68
C LYS A 75 6.35 19.59 24.19
N PHE A 76 7.43 19.19 24.85
CA PHE A 76 7.45 18.86 26.28
C PHE A 76 8.50 19.71 27.00
N ARG A 77 8.32 21.03 26.92
CA ARG A 77 9.28 22.03 27.41
C ARG A 77 9.32 22.05 28.94
N MET A 78 10.23 22.87 29.48
CA MET A 78 10.41 23.00 30.94
C MET A 78 9.13 23.23 31.74
N LYS A 79 8.17 23.98 31.21
CA LYS A 79 6.90 24.22 31.90
C LYS A 79 6.10 22.92 32.12
N ASP A 80 6.15 21.99 31.17
CA ASP A 80 5.39 20.74 31.24
C ASP A 80 6.14 19.66 32.02
N LEU A 81 7.48 19.69 32.01
CA LEU A 81 8.31 18.94 32.94
C LEU A 81 8.00 19.32 34.39
N LEU A 82 7.99 20.62 34.71
CA LEU A 82 7.64 21.11 36.05
C LEU A 82 6.23 20.69 36.46
N LYS A 83 5.22 20.84 35.58
CA LYS A 83 3.86 20.33 35.86
C LYS A 83 3.85 18.84 36.18
N SER A 84 4.66 18.05 35.46
CA SER A 84 4.75 16.61 35.67
C SER A 84 5.43 16.26 36.99
N MET A 85 6.48 16.98 37.37
CA MET A 85 7.13 16.86 38.67
C MET A 85 6.15 17.17 39.81
N HIS A 86 5.45 18.31 39.74
CA HIS A 86 4.43 18.69 40.73
C HIS A 86 3.22 17.76 40.78
N ARG A 87 2.98 16.99 39.71
CA ARG A 87 1.90 15.99 39.64
C ARG A 87 2.32 14.64 40.19
N LEU A 88 3.57 14.22 40.01
CA LEU A 88 4.00 12.83 40.26
C LEU A 88 4.97 12.69 41.44
N ASP A 89 5.78 13.70 41.77
CA ASP A 89 6.74 13.63 42.87
C ASP A 89 6.05 13.90 44.23
N PRO A 90 6.07 12.93 45.17
CA PRO A 90 5.39 13.08 46.45
C PRO A 90 5.98 14.17 47.36
N GLU A 91 7.28 14.46 47.25
CA GLU A 91 7.91 15.52 48.05
C GLU A 91 7.48 16.90 47.58
N LEU A 92 7.49 17.16 46.27
CA LEU A 92 6.96 18.40 45.70
C LEU A 92 5.47 18.59 46.00
N GLN A 93 4.67 17.53 46.00
CA GLN A 93 3.27 17.61 46.42
C GLN A 93 3.14 18.05 47.88
N LYS A 94 3.92 17.47 48.79
CA LYS A 94 3.94 17.86 50.22
C LYS A 94 4.38 19.31 50.40
N LEU A 95 5.48 19.70 49.75
CA LEU A 95 6.02 21.07 49.81
C LEU A 95 5.01 22.08 49.25
N ARG A 96 4.27 21.72 48.20
CA ARG A 96 3.20 22.56 47.62
C ARG A 96 2.03 22.75 48.59
N THR A 97 1.61 21.71 49.31
CA THR A 97 0.58 21.83 50.36
C THR A 97 1.07 22.70 51.51
N GLN A 98 2.31 22.51 51.95
CA GLN A 98 2.94 23.35 52.98
C GLN A 98 3.01 24.81 52.55
N LEU A 99 3.31 25.10 51.28
CA LEU A 99 3.35 26.46 50.74
C LEU A 99 1.98 27.17 50.81
N LEU A 100 0.87 26.42 50.71
CA LEU A 100 -0.50 26.95 50.82
C LEU A 100 -0.89 27.29 52.26
N GLU A 101 -0.41 26.53 53.24
CA GLU A 101 -0.73 26.67 54.67
C GLU A 101 0.26 27.59 55.42
N CYS A 102 1.36 27.97 54.77
CA CYS A 102 2.50 28.69 55.32
C CYS A 102 2.28 30.20 55.55
N LYS A 103 2.87 30.74 56.63
CA LYS A 103 2.94 32.18 56.92
C LYS A 103 3.78 32.91 55.87
N PRO A 104 3.55 34.21 55.60
CA PRO A 104 4.27 34.94 54.54
C PRO A 104 5.80 34.98 54.73
N GLU A 105 6.29 34.88 55.97
CA GLU A 105 7.73 34.90 56.30
C GLU A 105 8.47 33.63 55.84
N ASP A 106 7.81 32.46 55.88
CA ASP A 106 8.42 31.18 55.56
C ASP A 106 8.30 30.81 54.06
N LYS A 107 7.48 31.54 53.29
CA LYS A 107 7.22 31.27 51.86
C LYS A 107 8.49 31.29 51.02
N VAL A 108 9.37 32.27 51.26
CA VAL A 108 10.62 32.44 50.49
C VAL A 108 11.57 31.25 50.72
N ALA A 109 11.63 30.73 51.95
CA ALA A 109 12.46 29.58 52.27
C ALA A 109 11.91 28.29 51.61
N LEU A 110 10.58 28.09 51.64
CA LEU A 110 9.90 26.97 50.98
C LEU A 110 10.06 27.00 49.46
N GLU A 111 9.93 28.17 48.83
CA GLU A 111 10.15 28.34 47.38
C GLU A 111 11.57 27.96 46.97
N LYS A 112 12.57 28.28 47.80
CA LYS A 112 13.96 27.87 47.56
C LYS A 112 14.12 26.35 47.60
N VAL A 113 13.55 25.69 48.60
CA VAL A 113 13.60 24.21 48.73
C VAL A 113 12.89 23.54 47.55
N ILE A 114 11.74 24.06 47.12
CA ILE A 114 11.02 23.58 45.94
C ILE A 114 11.91 23.73 44.69
N SER A 115 12.53 24.90 44.50
CA SER A 115 13.42 25.13 43.35
C SER A 115 14.65 24.22 43.36
N GLU A 116 15.23 23.90 44.52
CA GLU A 116 16.36 22.96 44.63
C GLU A 116 15.93 21.53 44.26
N ARG A 117 14.76 21.09 44.72
CA ARG A 117 14.19 19.78 44.36
C ARG A 117 13.85 19.69 42.87
N GLU A 118 13.28 20.73 42.29
CA GLU A 118 13.00 20.81 40.84
C GLU A 118 14.28 20.69 40.01
N GLN A 119 15.36 21.39 40.41
CA GLN A 119 16.65 21.29 39.73
C GLN A 119 17.25 19.89 39.84
N PHE A 120 17.14 19.26 41.01
CA PHE A 120 17.61 17.89 41.24
C PHE A 120 16.86 16.86 40.39
N LEU A 121 15.53 16.97 40.27
CA LEU A 121 14.70 16.04 39.52
C LEU A 121 14.79 16.23 37.99
N ARG A 122 15.28 17.38 37.53
CA ARG A 122 15.26 17.76 36.12
C ARG A 122 15.89 16.73 35.17
N PRO A 123 17.11 16.21 35.40
CA PRO A 123 17.71 15.25 34.47
C PRO A 123 16.91 13.95 34.34
N LEU A 124 16.32 13.48 35.44
CA LEU A 124 15.50 12.28 35.46
C LEU A 124 14.19 12.48 34.68
N TYR A 125 13.48 13.58 34.94
CA TYR A 125 12.22 13.86 34.24
C TYR A 125 12.43 14.17 32.75
N GLN A 126 13.59 14.70 32.38
CA GLN A 126 13.98 14.84 30.97
C GLN A 126 14.06 13.47 30.29
N GLN A 127 14.72 12.48 30.92
CA GLN A 127 14.80 11.11 30.39
C GLN A 127 13.43 10.45 30.31
N ILE A 128 12.56 10.65 31.31
CA ILE A 128 11.18 10.17 31.29
C ILE A 128 10.41 10.78 30.11
N ALA A 129 10.57 12.08 29.85
CA ALA A 129 9.92 12.74 28.73
C ALA A 129 10.41 12.22 27.37
N ILE A 130 11.72 11.96 27.24
CA ILE A 130 12.31 11.37 26.03
C ILE A 130 11.73 9.97 25.80
N HIS A 131 11.70 9.13 26.83
CA HIS A 131 11.11 7.79 26.72
C HIS A 131 9.61 7.86 26.39
N PHE A 132 8.86 8.80 26.99
CA PHE A 132 7.47 9.02 26.65
C PHE A 132 7.27 9.42 25.19
N ALA A 133 8.17 10.24 24.63
CA ALA A 133 8.15 10.57 23.21
C ALA A 133 8.50 9.34 22.34
N ASP A 134 9.51 8.54 22.71
CA ASP A 134 9.90 7.32 21.99
C ASP A 134 8.75 6.30 21.88
N LEU A 135 7.89 6.20 22.89
CA LEU A 135 6.69 5.37 22.84
C LEU A 135 5.68 5.76 21.74
N HIS A 136 5.83 6.95 21.12
CA HIS A 136 5.04 7.36 19.97
C HIS A 136 5.68 6.98 18.64
N ASP A 137 6.90 6.46 18.63
CA ASP A 137 7.66 6.16 17.42
C ASP A 137 7.80 4.64 17.18
N THR A 138 6.97 3.85 17.86
CA THR A 138 7.03 2.38 17.81
C THR A 138 6.37 1.81 16.54
N PRO A 139 6.79 0.62 16.08
CA PRO A 139 6.24 -0.05 14.90
C PRO A 139 4.74 -0.36 15.02
N GLU A 140 4.23 -0.64 16.22
CA GLU A 140 2.81 -0.89 16.47
C GLU A 140 1.97 0.33 16.11
N ARG A 141 2.45 1.53 16.44
CA ARG A 141 1.78 2.76 16.04
C ARG A 141 1.85 2.98 14.53
N MET A 142 2.96 2.60 13.88
CA MET A 142 3.07 2.67 12.42
C MET A 142 2.04 1.78 11.74
N GLN A 143 1.89 0.53 12.21
CA GLN A 143 0.92 -0.42 11.69
C GLN A 143 -0.51 0.05 11.94
N GLU A 144 -0.82 0.54 13.15
CA GLU A 144 -2.15 1.09 13.49
C GLU A 144 -2.52 2.32 12.64
N LYS A 145 -1.51 3.09 12.20
CA LYS A 145 -1.70 4.20 11.26
C LYS A 145 -1.70 3.79 9.80
N GLY A 146 -1.47 2.51 9.50
CA GLY A 146 -1.46 1.95 8.15
C GLY A 146 -0.33 2.47 7.27
N VAL A 147 0.79 2.93 7.85
CA VAL A 147 1.96 3.42 7.09
C VAL A 147 2.95 2.29 6.75
N ILE A 148 2.83 1.14 7.41
CA ILE A 148 3.54 -0.10 7.10
C ILE A 148 2.54 -1.25 6.92
N GLN A 149 2.93 -2.25 6.15
CA GLN A 149 2.12 -3.43 5.85
C GLN A 149 2.07 -4.38 7.04
N ASP A 150 3.23 -4.66 7.64
CA ASP A 150 3.32 -5.55 8.79
C ASP A 150 4.59 -5.31 9.63
N ILE A 151 4.56 -5.80 10.86
CA ILE A 151 5.71 -5.83 11.77
C ILE A 151 6.38 -7.20 11.63
N VAL A 152 7.61 -7.21 11.12
CA VAL A 152 8.31 -8.44 10.74
C VAL A 152 9.58 -8.58 11.59
N PRO A 153 9.62 -9.53 12.55
CA PRO A 153 10.82 -9.78 13.33
C PRO A 153 11.99 -10.26 12.46
N TRP A 154 13.18 -9.73 12.72
CA TRP A 154 14.40 -9.99 11.95
C TRP A 154 14.72 -11.47 11.77
N LYS A 155 14.50 -12.28 12.81
CA LYS A 155 14.74 -13.72 12.78
C LYS A 155 13.94 -14.44 11.69
N SER A 156 12.71 -14.00 11.44
CA SER A 156 11.81 -14.55 10.41
C SER A 156 11.80 -13.74 9.11
N ALA A 157 12.38 -12.54 9.11
CA ALA A 157 12.32 -11.59 8.00
C ALA A 157 12.76 -12.19 6.66
N ARG A 158 13.85 -12.97 6.65
CA ARG A 158 14.33 -13.64 5.43
C ARG A 158 13.24 -14.51 4.78
N THR A 159 12.57 -15.35 5.56
CA THR A 159 11.57 -16.29 5.05
C THR A 159 10.30 -15.55 4.63
N VAL A 160 9.83 -14.62 5.46
CA VAL A 160 8.62 -13.83 5.20
C VAL A 160 8.79 -12.99 3.93
N LEU A 161 9.88 -12.22 3.85
CA LEU A 161 10.15 -11.35 2.70
C LEU A 161 10.49 -12.13 1.43
N TYR A 162 11.11 -13.32 1.54
CA TYR A 162 11.34 -14.21 0.40
C TYR A 162 10.01 -14.62 -0.26
N TRP A 163 9.08 -15.14 0.51
CA TRP A 163 7.78 -15.58 -0.02
C TRP A 163 6.95 -14.39 -0.48
N ARG A 164 7.01 -13.26 0.23
CA ARG A 164 6.32 -12.04 -0.19
C ARG A 164 6.84 -11.53 -1.53
N LEU A 165 8.16 -11.41 -1.70
CA LEU A 165 8.75 -10.96 -2.96
C LEU A 165 8.42 -11.91 -4.11
N ARG A 166 8.54 -13.22 -3.88
CA ARG A 166 8.18 -14.25 -4.87
C ARG A 166 6.73 -14.11 -5.32
N ARG A 167 5.81 -13.90 -4.38
CA ARG A 167 4.39 -13.66 -4.66
C ARG A 167 4.22 -12.42 -5.52
N LEU A 168 4.76 -11.28 -5.09
CA LEU A 168 4.62 -10.01 -5.80
C LEU A 168 5.14 -10.09 -7.24
N LEU A 169 6.27 -10.76 -7.48
CA LEU A 169 6.82 -10.95 -8.82
C LEU A 169 5.89 -11.79 -9.72
N LEU A 170 5.30 -12.86 -9.18
CA LEU A 170 4.37 -13.70 -9.94
C LEU A 170 3.03 -13.00 -10.18
N GLU A 171 2.49 -12.30 -9.18
CA GLU A 171 1.29 -11.47 -9.33
C GLU A 171 1.50 -10.35 -10.34
N ASP A 172 2.67 -9.71 -10.35
CA ASP A 172 3.02 -8.66 -11.30
C ASP A 172 3.07 -9.18 -12.75
N ASN A 173 3.66 -10.37 -12.97
CA ASN A 173 3.65 -11.02 -14.29
C ASN A 173 2.22 -11.22 -14.82
N VAL A 174 1.34 -11.81 -14.00
CA VAL A 174 -0.06 -12.04 -14.38
C VAL A 174 -0.79 -10.71 -14.58
N THR A 175 -0.51 -9.72 -13.74
CA THR A 175 -1.11 -8.38 -13.84
C THR A 175 -0.73 -7.72 -15.16
N ASN A 176 0.55 -7.78 -15.55
CA ASN A 176 1.03 -7.25 -16.81
C ASN A 176 0.37 -7.94 -18.00
N ASP A 177 0.22 -9.27 -17.97
CA ASP A 177 -0.48 -10.03 -19.00
C ASP A 177 -1.95 -9.62 -19.16
N ILE A 178 -2.65 -9.36 -18.05
CA ILE A 178 -4.03 -8.88 -18.07
C ILE A 178 -4.11 -7.46 -18.63
N LEU A 179 -3.23 -6.56 -18.19
CA LEU A 179 -3.23 -5.16 -18.59
C LEU A 179 -2.84 -4.98 -20.07
N GLN A 180 -2.00 -5.85 -20.63
CA GLN A 180 -1.73 -5.86 -22.08
C GLN A 180 -3.00 -6.13 -22.90
N VAL A 181 -3.91 -6.96 -22.39
CA VAL A 181 -5.15 -7.35 -23.08
C VAL A 181 -6.28 -6.34 -22.81
N ARG A 182 -6.34 -5.81 -21.60
CA ARG A 182 -7.34 -4.82 -21.16
C ARG A 182 -6.65 -3.66 -20.41
N PRO A 183 -6.09 -2.68 -21.13
CA PRO A 183 -5.39 -1.53 -20.53
C PRO A 183 -6.29 -0.63 -19.67
N GLN A 184 -7.61 -0.72 -19.88
CA GLN A 184 -8.62 0.09 -19.19
C GLN A 184 -8.78 -0.30 -17.71
N LEU A 185 -8.30 -1.48 -17.30
CA LEU A 185 -8.47 -1.99 -15.93
C LEU A 185 -7.50 -1.33 -14.95
N SER A 186 -7.98 -1.02 -13.75
CA SER A 186 -7.12 -0.55 -12.66
C SER A 186 -6.41 -1.72 -11.97
N HIS A 187 -5.26 -1.46 -11.35
CA HIS A 187 -4.50 -2.51 -10.64
C HIS A 187 -5.32 -3.14 -9.49
N GLY A 188 -6.17 -2.34 -8.83
CA GLY A 188 -7.09 -2.85 -7.80
C GLY A 188 -8.11 -3.83 -8.37
N GLN A 189 -8.67 -3.55 -9.56
CA GLN A 189 -9.56 -4.48 -10.25
C GLN A 189 -8.85 -5.77 -10.63
N VAL A 190 -7.60 -5.68 -11.12
CA VAL A 190 -6.80 -6.86 -11.46
C VAL A 190 -6.51 -7.73 -10.23
N LYS A 191 -6.15 -7.14 -9.08
CA LYS A 191 -5.97 -7.87 -7.82
C LYS A 191 -7.24 -8.60 -7.38
N VAL A 192 -8.42 -7.97 -7.51
CA VAL A 192 -9.71 -8.60 -7.21
C VAL A 192 -10.01 -9.75 -8.19
N MET A 193 -9.70 -9.57 -9.48
CA MET A 193 -9.86 -10.64 -10.48
C MET A 193 -8.96 -11.84 -10.17
N LEU A 194 -7.70 -11.60 -9.81
CA LEU A 194 -6.77 -12.68 -9.47
C LEU A 194 -7.23 -13.44 -8.23
N LYS A 195 -7.69 -12.72 -7.20
CA LYS A 195 -8.30 -13.33 -6.00
C LYS A 195 -9.55 -14.14 -6.35
N ARG A 196 -10.37 -13.68 -7.32
CA ARG A 196 -11.51 -14.44 -7.80
C ARG A 196 -11.09 -15.74 -8.49
N TRP A 197 -10.09 -15.70 -9.37
CA TRP A 197 -9.57 -16.88 -10.06
C TRP A 197 -8.96 -17.90 -9.10
N PHE A 198 -8.30 -17.42 -8.04
CA PHE A 198 -7.83 -18.28 -6.94
C PHE A 198 -8.96 -19.09 -6.31
N MET A 199 -10.11 -18.45 -6.04
CA MET A 199 -11.27 -19.13 -5.47
C MET A 199 -11.99 -20.04 -6.48
N GLU A 200 -12.05 -19.64 -7.76
CA GLU A 200 -12.63 -20.46 -8.84
C GLU A 200 -11.87 -21.79 -9.03
N ASP A 201 -10.55 -21.79 -8.77
CA ASP A 201 -9.71 -23.00 -8.78
C ASP A 201 -9.95 -23.93 -7.56
N GLY A 202 -10.82 -23.52 -6.63
CA GLY A 202 -11.21 -24.32 -5.45
C GLY A 202 -10.38 -24.06 -4.20
N MET A 203 -9.52 -23.04 -4.20
CA MET A 203 -8.73 -22.66 -3.02
C MET A 203 -9.59 -21.88 -2.01
N ALA A 204 -9.35 -22.11 -0.72
CA ALA A 204 -10.09 -21.45 0.34
C ALA A 204 -9.68 -19.97 0.50
N MET A 205 -10.64 -19.10 0.83
CA MET A 205 -10.42 -17.64 0.85
C MET A 205 -9.40 -17.20 1.92
N ASP A 206 -9.36 -17.88 3.05
CA ASP A 206 -8.43 -17.67 4.17
C ASP A 206 -6.97 -17.93 3.77
N VAL A 207 -6.73 -18.82 2.80
CA VAL A 207 -5.39 -19.15 2.29
C VAL A 207 -4.79 -18.03 1.43
N TRP A 208 -5.59 -17.08 0.94
CA TRP A 208 -5.10 -15.98 0.09
C TRP A 208 -4.08 -15.08 0.81
N GLU A 209 -4.13 -14.99 2.13
CA GLU A 209 -3.18 -14.19 2.91
C GLU A 209 -1.84 -14.94 3.13
N ASP A 210 -1.80 -16.26 2.92
CA ASP A 210 -0.58 -17.06 3.00
C ASP A 210 0.27 -16.91 1.72
N ASN A 211 1.38 -16.21 1.84
CA ASN A 211 2.27 -15.95 0.71
C ASN A 211 2.84 -17.24 0.08
N GLN A 212 3.13 -18.28 0.87
CA GLN A 212 3.73 -19.50 0.33
C GLN A 212 2.72 -20.27 -0.52
N GLN A 213 1.51 -20.47 0.00
CA GLN A 213 0.47 -21.22 -0.71
C GLN A 213 0.02 -20.51 -1.99
N VAL A 214 -0.08 -19.17 -1.97
CA VAL A 214 -0.38 -18.39 -3.18
C VAL A 214 0.74 -18.50 -4.21
N VAL A 215 2.01 -18.52 -3.80
CA VAL A 215 3.14 -18.71 -4.72
C VAL A 215 3.11 -20.10 -5.35
N GLU A 216 2.90 -21.14 -4.55
CA GLU A 216 2.82 -22.52 -5.05
C GLU A 216 1.67 -22.69 -6.05
N TRP A 217 0.52 -22.09 -5.76
CA TRP A 217 -0.61 -22.03 -6.69
C TRP A 217 -0.26 -21.28 -7.97
N LEU A 218 0.29 -20.06 -7.89
CA LEU A 218 0.67 -19.27 -9.07
C LEU A 218 1.67 -20.01 -9.97
N ILE A 219 2.64 -20.70 -9.39
CA ILE A 219 3.60 -21.51 -10.16
C ILE A 219 2.89 -22.61 -10.94
N ASN A 220 1.97 -23.34 -10.32
CA ASN A 220 1.21 -24.40 -10.99
C ASN A 220 0.28 -23.85 -12.09
N GLN A 221 -0.33 -22.69 -11.86
CA GLN A 221 -1.21 -22.03 -12.83
C GLN A 221 -0.43 -21.46 -14.02
N LEU A 222 0.82 -21.05 -13.83
CA LEU A 222 1.67 -20.52 -14.89
C LEU A 222 2.43 -21.62 -15.67
N ASP A 223 2.47 -22.85 -15.15
CA ASP A 223 3.06 -23.98 -15.87
C ASP A 223 2.24 -24.34 -17.12
N THR A 224 2.86 -24.16 -18.29
CA THR A 224 2.25 -24.47 -19.59
C THR A 224 2.09 -25.98 -19.83
N SER A 225 2.74 -26.80 -19.01
CA SER A 225 2.64 -28.27 -19.08
C SER A 225 1.39 -28.82 -18.39
N SER A 226 0.74 -27.99 -17.55
CA SER A 226 -0.44 -28.38 -16.80
C SER A 226 -1.70 -28.31 -17.70
N PRO A 227 -2.51 -29.38 -17.79
CA PRO A 227 -3.69 -29.41 -18.65
C PRO A 227 -4.89 -28.64 -18.08
N LYS A 228 -4.81 -28.12 -16.85
CA LYS A 228 -5.91 -27.42 -16.16
C LYS A 228 -5.39 -26.18 -15.43
N SER A 229 -5.22 -25.08 -16.15
CA SER A 229 -4.89 -23.77 -15.56
C SER A 229 -6.08 -22.82 -15.72
N VAL A 230 -6.71 -22.47 -14.60
CA VAL A 230 -7.79 -21.48 -14.53
C VAL A 230 -7.28 -20.11 -14.95
N VAL A 231 -6.06 -19.74 -14.56
CA VAL A 231 -5.46 -18.44 -14.93
C VAL A 231 -5.23 -18.35 -16.44
N GLN A 232 -4.65 -19.38 -17.06
CA GLN A 232 -4.39 -19.37 -18.49
C GLN A 232 -5.68 -19.44 -19.31
N GLU A 233 -6.66 -20.24 -18.89
CA GLU A 233 -7.96 -20.33 -19.55
C GLU A 233 -8.70 -18.99 -19.49
N ASN A 234 -8.73 -18.36 -18.31
CA ASN A 234 -9.34 -17.05 -18.14
C ASN A 234 -8.62 -15.97 -18.95
N LEU A 235 -7.29 -16.00 -18.99
CA LEU A 235 -6.50 -15.08 -19.82
C LEU A 235 -6.78 -15.28 -21.32
N HIS A 236 -6.92 -16.53 -21.77
CA HIS A 236 -7.32 -16.84 -23.14
C HIS A 236 -8.72 -16.30 -23.46
N CYS A 237 -9.69 -16.47 -22.56
CA CYS A 237 -11.03 -15.90 -22.70
C CYS A 237 -10.98 -14.36 -22.78
N LEU A 238 -10.21 -13.69 -21.91
CA LEU A 238 -10.03 -12.24 -21.95
C LEU A 238 -9.43 -11.77 -23.28
N ARG A 239 -8.43 -12.49 -23.81
CA ARG A 239 -7.81 -12.20 -25.11
C ARG A 239 -8.81 -12.32 -26.25
N ARG A 240 -9.57 -13.41 -26.27
CA ARG A 240 -10.62 -13.64 -27.27
C ARG A 240 -11.65 -12.52 -27.25
N ASP A 241 -12.15 -12.14 -26.06
CA ASP A 241 -13.12 -11.07 -25.92
C ASP A 241 -12.56 -9.71 -26.35
N SER A 242 -11.28 -9.45 -26.07
CA SER A 242 -10.61 -8.21 -26.49
C SER A 242 -10.54 -8.11 -28.02
N VAL A 243 -10.14 -9.19 -28.70
CA VAL A 243 -10.10 -9.26 -30.17
C VAL A 243 -11.49 -9.08 -30.79
N VAL A 244 -12.52 -9.73 -30.24
CA VAL A 244 -13.91 -9.58 -30.72
C VAL A 244 -14.39 -8.15 -30.56
N ASN A 245 -14.13 -7.51 -29.41
CA ASN A 245 -14.51 -6.12 -29.17
C ASN A 245 -13.76 -5.15 -30.09
N GLN A 246 -12.48 -5.40 -30.36
CA GLN A 246 -11.69 -4.59 -31.29
C GLN A 246 -12.22 -4.72 -32.73
N ALA A 247 -12.56 -5.94 -33.17
CA ALA A 247 -13.18 -6.16 -34.48
C ALA A 247 -14.53 -5.44 -34.59
N ASN A 248 -15.37 -5.53 -33.56
CA ASN A 248 -16.66 -4.82 -33.51
C ASN A 248 -16.49 -3.29 -33.51
N PHE A 249 -15.46 -2.77 -32.83
CA PHE A 249 -15.15 -1.34 -32.84
C PHE A 249 -14.76 -0.86 -34.24
N ILE A 250 -13.85 -1.58 -34.92
CA ILE A 250 -13.42 -1.25 -36.29
C ILE A 250 -14.61 -1.30 -37.27
N LEU A 251 -15.47 -2.31 -37.17
CA LEU A 251 -16.66 -2.44 -38.03
C LEU A 251 -17.70 -1.35 -37.77
N LYS A 252 -17.78 -0.80 -36.56
CA LYS A 252 -18.64 0.34 -36.24
C LYS A 252 -18.07 1.67 -36.75
N GLU A 253 -16.75 1.83 -36.69
CA GLU A 253 -16.07 3.05 -37.16
C GLU A 253 -16.03 3.15 -38.69
N TYR A 254 -15.91 2.00 -39.39
CA TYR A 254 -15.88 1.92 -40.85
C TYR A 254 -16.93 0.93 -41.40
N PRO A 255 -18.24 1.29 -41.41
CA PRO A 255 -19.31 0.40 -41.84
C PRO A 255 -19.22 -0.05 -43.30
N GLU A 256 -18.58 0.73 -44.17
CA GLU A 256 -18.43 0.46 -45.61
C GLU A 256 -17.64 -0.83 -45.89
N PHE A 257 -16.75 -1.26 -44.98
CA PHE A 257 -15.98 -2.49 -45.13
C PHE A 257 -16.64 -3.70 -44.48
N ALA A 258 -17.84 -3.56 -43.89
CA ALA A 258 -18.45 -4.64 -43.11
C ALA A 258 -18.79 -5.87 -43.96
N ILE A 259 -19.43 -5.67 -45.11
CA ILE A 259 -19.79 -6.76 -46.03
C ILE A 259 -18.54 -7.42 -46.60
N GLU A 260 -17.55 -6.63 -47.05
CA GLU A 260 -16.28 -7.16 -47.57
C GLU A 260 -15.55 -7.99 -46.50
N SER A 261 -15.54 -7.52 -45.25
CA SER A 261 -14.95 -8.24 -44.11
C SER A 261 -15.64 -9.58 -43.86
N VAL A 262 -16.99 -9.60 -43.86
CA VAL A 262 -17.77 -10.84 -43.69
C VAL A 262 -17.46 -11.84 -44.80
N VAL A 263 -17.40 -11.39 -46.06
CA VAL A 263 -17.08 -12.25 -47.21
C VAL A 263 -15.68 -12.85 -47.07
N ARG A 264 -14.67 -12.06 -46.72
CA ARG A 264 -13.29 -12.56 -46.50
C ARG A 264 -13.22 -13.56 -45.34
N LEU A 265 -13.91 -13.29 -44.22
CA LEU A 265 -13.97 -14.22 -43.09
C LEU A 265 -14.59 -15.57 -43.49
N LEU A 266 -15.70 -15.57 -44.24
CA LEU A 266 -16.35 -16.79 -44.73
C LEU A 266 -15.49 -17.58 -45.73
N GLN A 267 -14.59 -16.92 -46.47
CA GLN A 267 -13.65 -17.58 -47.38
C GLN A 267 -12.58 -18.38 -46.62
N HIS A 268 -12.15 -17.92 -45.44
CA HIS A 268 -11.14 -18.60 -44.61
C HIS A 268 -11.72 -19.74 -43.74
N MET A 269 -13.04 -19.81 -43.57
CA MET A 269 -13.71 -20.89 -42.82
C MET A 269 -13.79 -22.19 -43.63
N ASN A 270 -13.80 -23.32 -42.92
CA ASN A 270 -14.01 -24.62 -43.55
C ASN A 270 -15.48 -24.79 -44.04
N PRO A 271 -15.80 -25.75 -44.93
CA PRO A 271 -17.14 -25.88 -45.49
C PRO A 271 -18.26 -26.08 -44.45
N GLN A 272 -17.96 -26.76 -43.33
CA GLN A 272 -18.92 -27.00 -42.24
C GLN A 272 -19.22 -25.69 -41.48
N GLN A 273 -18.20 -24.96 -41.06
CA GLN A 273 -18.31 -23.65 -40.42
C GLN A 273 -19.03 -22.64 -41.32
N ARG A 274 -18.75 -22.66 -42.63
CA ARG A 274 -19.44 -21.80 -43.59
C ARG A 274 -20.94 -22.10 -43.67
N SER A 275 -21.31 -23.39 -43.67
CA SER A 275 -22.72 -23.80 -43.68
C SER A 275 -23.46 -23.40 -42.40
N GLU A 276 -22.79 -23.48 -41.25
CA GLU A 276 -23.32 -23.05 -39.96
C GLU A 276 -23.46 -21.52 -39.89
N ALA A 277 -22.48 -20.77 -40.40
CA ALA A 277 -22.53 -19.31 -40.46
C ALA A 277 -23.68 -18.81 -41.36
N ILE A 278 -23.86 -19.40 -42.55
CA ILE A 278 -24.99 -19.06 -43.44
C ILE A 278 -26.33 -19.32 -42.76
N ARG A 279 -26.46 -20.46 -42.06
CA ARG A 279 -27.66 -20.79 -41.28
C ARG A 279 -27.89 -19.80 -40.13
N ALA A 280 -26.84 -19.36 -39.46
CA ALA A 280 -26.93 -18.36 -38.39
C ALA A 280 -27.36 -16.98 -38.92
N ILE A 281 -26.82 -16.55 -40.07
CA ILE A 281 -27.21 -15.29 -40.72
C ILE A 281 -28.67 -15.34 -41.18
N SER A 282 -29.10 -16.46 -41.79
CA SER A 282 -30.50 -16.63 -42.21
C SER A 282 -31.48 -16.57 -41.03
N LYS A 283 -31.05 -17.00 -39.83
CA LYS A 283 -31.84 -16.88 -38.59
C LYS A 283 -31.87 -15.47 -38.01
N ILE A 284 -30.89 -14.62 -38.33
CA ILE A 284 -30.89 -13.21 -37.91
C ILE A 284 -31.93 -12.43 -38.71
N GLU A 285 -32.19 -12.79 -39.97
CA GLU A 285 -33.28 -12.21 -40.77
C GLU A 285 -34.67 -12.48 -40.17
N ASP A 286 -34.83 -13.57 -39.39
CA ASP A 286 -36.07 -13.91 -38.69
C ASP A 286 -36.26 -13.15 -37.35
N VAL A 287 -35.23 -12.46 -36.84
CA VAL A 287 -35.32 -11.65 -35.62
C VAL A 287 -35.38 -10.17 -36.02
N ALA A 288 -36.59 -9.62 -35.99
CA ALA A 288 -36.86 -8.21 -36.31
C ALA A 288 -35.91 -7.24 -35.55
N PRO A 289 -35.52 -6.10 -36.16
CA PRO A 289 -34.71 -5.10 -35.47
C PRO A 289 -35.48 -4.55 -34.26
N VAL A 290 -34.86 -4.59 -33.08
CA VAL A 290 -35.35 -3.88 -31.90
C VAL A 290 -35.26 -2.39 -32.21
N GLU A 291 -36.42 -1.76 -32.47
CA GLU A 291 -36.55 -0.30 -32.49
C GLU A 291 -36.02 0.23 -31.15
N GLN A 292 -34.97 1.05 -31.21
CA GLN A 292 -34.64 1.97 -30.14
C GLN A 292 -35.80 2.95 -30.04
N ALA A 293 -36.73 2.67 -29.13
CA ALA A 293 -37.76 3.63 -28.77
C ALA A 293 -37.09 4.81 -28.07
N ASP A 294 -37.07 5.94 -28.76
CA ASP A 294 -36.88 7.27 -28.20
C ASP A 294 -37.78 7.43 -26.96
N HIS A 295 -37.15 7.57 -25.79
CA HIS A 295 -37.78 8.17 -24.62
C HIS A 295 -37.24 9.60 -24.45
N ASP A 296 -37.59 10.46 -25.41
CA ASP A 296 -37.82 11.86 -25.13
C ASP A 296 -39.27 12.00 -24.63
N ALA A 297 -39.43 12.12 -23.32
CA ALA A 297 -40.42 12.96 -22.63
C ALA A 297 -40.55 12.49 -21.17
N HIS A 298 -40.03 13.27 -20.22
CA HIS A 298 -40.79 14.00 -19.19
C HIS A 298 -39.81 14.71 -18.25
N SER A 299 -40.09 16.01 -18.07
CA SER A 299 -39.63 17.00 -17.07
C SER A 299 -38.65 16.61 -15.97
#